data_AF-A0A370X809-F1
#
_entry.id   AF-A0A370X809-F1
#
_cell.length_a   1.000
_cell.length_b   1.000
_cell.length_c   1.000
_cell.angle_alpha   90.00
_cell.angle_beta   90.00
_cell.angle_gamma   90.00
#
_symmetry.space_group_name_H-M   'P 1'
#
loop_
_entity.id
_entity.type
_entity.pdbx_description
1 polymer ?
#
loop_
_entity_poly.entity_id
_entity_poly.type
_entity_poly.pdbx_seq_one_letter_code
_entity_poly.pdbx_strand_id
1 'polypeptide(L)'
;MPLSNLLEDAIHRLDGKHLLGADASVSVRLPGTQDMLLGAPGKTPSRVPLTSGNENTEHAWHAAAYRARADIGAIALGGGFYGRSLGDFGGDLPQVFDEQARHLGRASLPLAQMAGDPEASAQRCLATRGNAWVCGHTVLVFGSTAQRLVLNAELLEKCAKAYVLATATGAPIHTLPWWVCRIANGRLKKDQRRAGERFAQGLLPEEVKGY
;
A
#
# COMPACT_ATOMS: atom_id res chain seq x y z
N MET A 1 22.13 -5.40 -1.98
CA MET A 1 21.60 -5.59 -0.62
C MET A 1 20.64 -6.77 -0.65
N PRO A 2 20.70 -7.71 0.31
CA PRO A 2 19.77 -8.85 0.34
C PRO A 2 18.33 -8.35 0.57
N LEU A 3 17.35 -8.99 -0.08
CA LEU A 3 15.93 -8.62 0.05
C LEU A 3 15.39 -8.79 1.47
N SER A 4 15.96 -9.71 2.26
CA SER A 4 15.66 -9.86 3.69
C SER A 4 15.95 -8.58 4.46
N ASN A 5 17.12 -7.97 4.26
CA ASN A 5 17.51 -6.75 4.95
C ASN A 5 16.59 -5.58 4.56
N LEU A 6 16.19 -5.49 3.28
CA LEU A 6 15.26 -4.45 2.83
C LEU A 6 13.88 -4.59 3.50
N LEU A 7 13.41 -5.82 3.70
CA LEU A 7 12.15 -6.08 4.40
C LEU A 7 12.27 -5.76 5.89
N GLU A 8 13.35 -6.20 6.55
CA GLU A 8 13.61 -5.92 7.97
C GLU A 8 13.73 -4.42 8.23
N ASP A 9 14.46 -3.69 7.40
CA ASP A 9 14.59 -2.23 7.49
C ASP A 9 13.23 -1.53 7.31
N ALA A 10 12.41 -2.01 6.38
CA ALA A 10 11.07 -1.47 6.17
C ALA A 10 10.16 -1.73 7.37
N ILE A 11 10.16 -2.95 7.92
CA ILE A 11 9.41 -3.31 9.14
C ILE A 11 9.86 -2.41 10.29
N HIS A 12 11.16 -2.33 10.55
CA HIS A 12 11.71 -1.54 11.64
C HIS A 12 11.33 -0.06 11.53
N ARG A 13 11.43 0.52 10.32
CA ARG A 13 11.08 1.93 10.10
C ARG A 13 9.59 2.20 10.23
N LEU A 14 8.73 1.31 9.73
CA LEU A 14 7.29 1.48 9.85
C LEU A 14 6.82 1.27 11.30
N ASP A 15 7.35 0.27 11.98
CA ASP A 15 7.03 -0.04 13.38
C ASP A 15 7.51 1.08 14.33
N GLY A 16 8.74 1.56 14.16
CA GLY A 16 9.29 2.68 14.91
C GLY A 16 8.55 4.01 14.70
N LYS A 17 7.72 4.11 13.66
CA LYS A 17 6.80 5.24 13.40
C LYS A 17 5.34 4.92 13.76
N HIS A 18 5.08 3.76 14.34
CA HIS A 18 3.75 3.26 14.69
C HIS A 18 2.77 3.16 13.50
N LEU A 19 3.28 2.76 12.33
CA LEU A 19 2.52 2.66 11.08
C LEU A 19 2.04 1.24 10.73
N LEU A 20 2.30 0.26 11.60
CA LEU A 20 1.96 -1.15 11.37
C LEU A 20 0.77 -1.60 12.24
N GLY A 21 0.77 -1.31 13.55
CA GLY A 21 -0.21 -1.89 14.48
C GLY A 21 0.19 -3.29 14.94
N ALA A 22 -0.60 -3.91 15.82
CA ALA A 22 -0.21 -5.16 16.49
C ALA A 22 -0.24 -6.40 15.56
N ASP A 23 -1.27 -6.52 14.73
CA ASP A 23 -1.48 -7.67 13.82
C ASP A 23 -1.03 -7.36 12.40
N ALA A 24 0.10 -6.67 12.28
CA ALA A 24 0.58 -6.17 11.02
C ALA A 24 1.53 -7.15 10.32
N SER A 25 1.53 -7.09 9.00
CA SER A 25 2.51 -7.79 8.17
C SER A 25 3.03 -6.94 7.04
N VAL A 26 4.28 -7.20 6.67
CA VAL A 26 4.97 -6.54 5.57
C VAL A 26 5.54 -7.62 4.66
N SER A 27 5.42 -7.43 3.35
CA SER A 27 6.01 -8.34 2.38
C SER A 27 6.80 -7.61 1.32
N VAL A 28 7.75 -8.33 0.73
CA VAL A 28 8.49 -7.92 -0.46
C VAL A 28 8.45 -9.05 -1.48
N ARG A 29 8.07 -8.72 -2.72
CA ARG A 29 8.04 -9.66 -3.84
C ARG A 29 9.45 -10.10 -4.21
N LEU A 30 9.64 -11.41 -4.42
CA LEU A 30 10.87 -11.94 -4.98
C LEU A 30 10.82 -11.86 -6.52
N PRO A 31 11.70 -11.09 -7.18
CA PRO A 31 11.70 -10.96 -8.64
C PRO A 31 12.03 -12.28 -9.33
N GLY A 32 11.34 -12.57 -10.42
CA GLY A 32 11.59 -13.77 -11.24
C GLY A 32 11.07 -15.06 -10.61
N THR A 33 10.42 -14.99 -9.44
CA THR A 33 9.80 -16.13 -8.78
C THR A 33 8.30 -15.89 -8.55
N GLN A 34 7.60 -16.94 -8.09
CA GLN A 34 6.21 -16.85 -7.63
C GLN A 34 6.16 -16.84 -6.11
N ASP A 35 7.10 -16.14 -5.46
CA ASP A 35 7.20 -16.06 -4.00
C ASP A 35 7.35 -14.61 -3.51
N MET A 36 7.15 -14.44 -2.22
CA MET A 36 7.49 -13.23 -1.47
C MET A 36 8.22 -13.59 -0.18
N LEU A 37 8.93 -12.61 0.37
CA LEU A 37 9.28 -12.64 1.79
C LEU A 37 8.15 -11.96 2.55
N LEU A 38 7.63 -12.63 3.58
CA LEU A 38 6.61 -12.12 4.48
C LEU A 38 7.20 -12.02 5.90
N GLY A 39 6.98 -10.90 6.56
CA GLY A 39 7.46 -10.64 7.91
C GLY A 39 6.50 -9.76 8.70
N ALA A 40 6.81 -9.59 9.97
CA ALA A 40 6.08 -8.74 10.90
C ALA A 40 7.05 -8.23 11.99
N PRO A 41 6.69 -7.16 12.73
CA PRO A 41 7.49 -6.73 13.87
C PRO A 41 7.80 -7.87 14.84
N GLY A 42 9.08 -8.03 15.20
CA GLY A 42 9.55 -9.06 16.13
C GLY A 42 9.51 -10.50 15.59
N LYS A 43 9.16 -10.73 14.32
CA LYS A 43 9.14 -12.07 13.70
C LYS A 43 10.19 -12.17 12.59
N THR A 44 10.87 -13.31 12.52
CA THR A 44 11.81 -13.61 11.42
C THR A 44 11.05 -13.72 10.10
N PRO A 45 11.47 -13.00 9.04
CA PRO A 45 10.84 -13.13 7.73
C PRO A 45 10.94 -14.55 7.17
N SER A 46 9.88 -15.00 6.51
CA SER A 46 9.83 -16.29 5.85
C SER A 46 9.47 -16.14 4.38
N ARG A 47 9.98 -17.06 3.55
CA ARG A 47 9.60 -17.13 2.13
C ARG A 47 8.28 -17.89 2.02
N VAL A 48 7.29 -17.28 1.37
CA VAL A 48 5.97 -17.87 1.14
C VAL A 48 5.57 -17.67 -0.33
N PRO A 49 4.76 -18.57 -0.92
CA PRO A 49 4.35 -18.44 -2.30
C PRO A 49 3.39 -17.26 -2.51
N LEU A 50 3.36 -16.70 -3.73
CA LEU A 50 2.34 -15.75 -4.17
C LEU A 50 1.02 -16.44 -4.49
N THR A 51 0.95 -17.77 -4.41
CA THR A 51 -0.30 -18.51 -4.32
C THR A 51 -0.76 -18.56 -2.87
N SER A 52 -2.07 -18.54 -2.67
CA SER A 52 -2.69 -18.72 -1.37
C SER A 52 -3.81 -19.74 -1.53
N GLY A 53 -4.07 -20.54 -0.49
CA GLY A 53 -5.29 -21.35 -0.45
C GLY A 53 -6.54 -20.47 -0.37
N ASN A 54 -7.70 -21.11 -0.18
CA ASN A 54 -8.97 -20.41 0.01
C ASN A 54 -9.15 -19.82 1.42
N GLU A 55 -8.09 -19.80 2.22
CA GLU A 55 -8.11 -19.31 3.58
C GLU A 55 -7.97 -17.79 3.62
N ASN A 56 -8.80 -17.13 4.42
CA ASN A 56 -8.73 -15.70 4.65
C ASN A 56 -7.62 -15.36 5.65
N THR A 57 -6.37 -15.37 5.19
CA THR A 57 -5.17 -15.06 5.99
C THR A 57 -4.49 -13.80 5.48
N GLU A 58 -3.64 -13.16 6.30
CA GLU A 58 -2.82 -12.03 5.86
C GLU A 58 -2.02 -12.34 4.59
N HIS A 59 -1.41 -13.54 4.54
CA HIS A 59 -0.74 -14.06 3.35
C HIS A 59 -1.64 -14.00 2.12
N ALA A 60 -2.90 -14.45 2.21
CA ALA A 60 -3.82 -14.44 1.08
C ALA A 60 -4.09 -13.03 0.53
N TRP A 61 -4.15 -12.00 1.39
CA TRP A 61 -4.31 -10.61 0.95
C TRP A 61 -3.07 -10.03 0.28
N HIS A 62 -1.88 -10.32 0.81
CA HIS A 62 -0.61 -9.96 0.15
C HIS A 62 -0.52 -10.63 -1.24
N ALA A 63 -0.79 -11.93 -1.30
CA ALA A 63 -0.79 -12.72 -2.52
C ALA A 63 -1.77 -12.18 -3.57
N ALA A 64 -3.02 -11.93 -3.18
CA ALA A 64 -4.05 -11.39 -4.07
C ALA A 64 -3.66 -10.01 -4.63
N ALA A 65 -3.09 -9.12 -3.81
CA ALA A 65 -2.64 -7.82 -4.26
C ALA A 65 -1.49 -7.91 -5.28
N TYR A 66 -0.49 -8.78 -5.05
CA TYR A 66 0.58 -9.01 -6.03
C TYR A 66 0.08 -9.59 -7.36
N ARG A 67 -0.90 -10.50 -7.32
CA ARG A 67 -1.50 -11.07 -8.54
C ARG A 67 -2.35 -10.04 -9.29
N ALA A 68 -3.12 -9.22 -8.58
CA ALA A 68 -3.93 -8.16 -9.17
C ALA A 68 -3.09 -7.02 -9.79
N ARG A 69 -1.86 -6.79 -9.28
CA ARG A 69 -0.99 -5.71 -9.77
C ARG A 69 0.48 -6.10 -9.88
N ALA A 70 0.90 -6.27 -11.12
CA ALA A 70 2.29 -6.60 -11.48
C ALA A 70 3.34 -5.56 -11.06
N ASP A 71 2.94 -4.32 -10.78
CA ASP A 71 3.85 -3.24 -10.39
C ASP A 71 4.15 -3.15 -8.90
N ILE A 72 3.41 -3.90 -8.07
CA ILE A 72 3.63 -3.95 -6.63
C ILE A 72 4.84 -4.83 -6.33
N GLY A 73 5.78 -4.25 -5.57
CA GLY A 73 7.01 -4.90 -5.12
C GLY A 73 7.10 -5.07 -3.61
N ALA A 74 6.33 -4.28 -2.85
CA ALA A 74 6.26 -4.38 -1.41
C ALA A 74 4.87 -3.95 -0.91
N ILE A 75 4.41 -4.58 0.17
CA ILE A 75 3.09 -4.34 0.75
C ILE A 75 3.23 -4.26 2.27
N ALA A 76 2.54 -3.31 2.90
CA ALA A 76 2.27 -3.32 4.33
C ALA A 76 0.77 -3.49 4.54
N LEU A 77 0.39 -4.44 5.38
CA LEU A 77 -0.96 -4.66 5.88
C LEU A 77 -0.93 -4.27 7.35
N GLY A 78 -1.82 -3.37 7.74
CA GLY A 78 -1.84 -2.75 9.05
C GLY A 78 -2.24 -1.29 8.95
N GLY A 79 -1.51 -0.38 9.57
CA GLY A 79 -1.68 1.06 9.35
C GLY A 79 -1.39 1.86 10.61
N GLY A 80 -1.13 3.16 10.45
CA GLY A 80 -1.04 4.09 11.57
C GLY A 80 -2.42 4.44 12.13
N PHE A 81 -2.44 5.16 13.25
CA PHE A 81 -3.69 5.50 13.94
C PHE A 81 -4.69 6.20 13.00
N TYR A 82 -4.26 7.25 12.31
CA TYR A 82 -5.15 8.02 11.45
C TYR A 82 -5.50 7.28 10.16
N GLY A 83 -4.57 6.51 9.59
CA GLY A 83 -4.86 5.63 8.45
C GLY A 83 -5.97 4.64 8.76
N ARG A 84 -5.97 4.02 9.94
CA ARG A 84 -7.03 3.10 10.38
C ARG A 84 -8.34 3.84 10.68
N SER A 85 -8.28 5.03 11.26
CA SER A 85 -9.46 5.86 11.52
C SER A 85 -10.24 6.21 10.26
N LEU A 86 -9.62 6.19 9.07
CA LEU A 86 -10.36 6.40 7.80
C LEU A 86 -11.56 5.47 7.67
N GLY A 87 -11.50 4.24 8.20
CA GLY A 87 -12.64 3.31 8.22
C GLY A 87 -13.89 3.90 8.88
N ASP A 88 -13.72 4.68 9.95
CA ASP A 88 -14.82 5.36 10.66
C ASP A 88 -15.40 6.53 9.86
N PHE A 89 -14.64 7.03 8.88
CA PHE A 89 -15.01 8.13 7.97
C PHE A 89 -15.31 7.63 6.55
N GLY A 90 -15.77 6.39 6.41
CA GLY A 90 -16.22 5.80 5.14
C GLY A 90 -15.11 5.17 4.30
N GLY A 91 -13.87 5.16 4.78
CA GLY A 91 -12.73 4.48 4.18
C GLY A 91 -12.11 5.17 2.96
N ASP A 92 -12.64 6.32 2.53
CA ASP A 92 -12.06 7.11 1.44
C ASP A 92 -11.04 8.13 1.95
N LEU A 93 -10.00 8.34 1.17
CA LEU A 93 -9.04 9.42 1.37
C LEU A 93 -8.98 10.26 0.08
N PRO A 94 -9.81 11.32 -0.03
CA PRO A 94 -9.84 12.15 -1.23
C PRO A 94 -8.49 12.84 -1.45
N GLN A 95 -8.17 13.14 -2.71
CA GLN A 95 -6.90 13.78 -3.07
C GLN A 95 -6.92 15.26 -2.68
N VAL A 96 -6.45 15.56 -1.47
CA VAL A 96 -6.39 16.91 -0.89
C VAL A 96 -4.97 17.49 -0.92
N PHE A 97 -3.94 16.65 -1.08
CA PHE A 97 -2.55 17.07 -1.23
C PHE A 97 -1.96 16.59 -2.57
N ASP A 98 -1.10 17.41 -3.19
CA ASP A 98 -0.48 17.09 -4.47
C ASP A 98 0.54 15.95 -4.36
N GLU A 99 1.28 15.91 -3.25
CA GLU A 99 2.16 14.81 -2.90
C GLU A 99 1.37 13.49 -2.75
N GLN A 100 0.21 13.52 -2.07
CA GLN A 100 -0.71 12.38 -1.99
C GLN A 100 -1.11 11.92 -3.40
N ALA A 101 -1.50 12.85 -4.28
CA ALA A 101 -1.87 12.50 -5.65
C ALA A 101 -0.70 11.90 -6.45
N ARG A 102 0.52 12.38 -6.21
CA ARG A 102 1.73 11.92 -6.92
C ARG A 102 2.17 10.52 -6.50
N HIS A 103 1.94 10.14 -5.24
CA HIS A 103 2.52 8.93 -4.65
C HIS A 103 1.49 7.87 -4.30
N LEU A 104 0.33 8.26 -3.77
CA LEU A 104 -0.77 7.36 -3.43
C LEU A 104 -1.76 7.19 -4.57
N GLY A 105 -1.94 8.22 -5.39
CA GLY A 105 -2.97 8.19 -6.43
C GLY A 105 -4.38 8.26 -5.83
N ARG A 106 -5.38 7.79 -6.58
CA ARG A 106 -6.76 7.72 -6.10
C ARG A 106 -6.89 6.53 -5.16
N ALA A 107 -7.48 6.71 -3.99
CA ALA A 107 -7.74 5.62 -3.07
C ALA A 107 -8.49 4.47 -3.78
N SER A 108 -8.17 3.25 -3.38
CA SER A 108 -8.97 2.08 -3.76
C SER A 108 -10.38 2.17 -3.18
N LEU A 109 -11.34 1.51 -3.83
CA LEU A 109 -12.70 1.45 -3.31
C LEU A 109 -12.67 0.79 -1.91
N PRO A 110 -13.19 1.46 -0.87
CA PRO A 110 -13.11 0.95 0.48
C PRO A 110 -13.95 -0.32 0.64
N LEU A 111 -13.48 -1.22 1.50
CA LEU A 111 -14.27 -2.36 1.96
C LEU A 111 -14.62 -2.18 3.43
N ALA A 112 -15.76 -2.72 3.86
CA ALA A 112 -16.18 -2.64 5.25
C ALA A 112 -15.25 -3.43 6.19
N GLN A 113 -14.69 -4.55 5.72
CA GLN A 113 -13.81 -5.42 6.49
C GLN A 113 -12.98 -6.31 5.56
N MET A 114 -11.86 -6.84 6.07
CA MET A 114 -11.04 -7.87 5.39
C MET A 114 -11.67 -9.26 5.52
N ALA A 115 -12.84 -9.44 4.91
CA ALA A 115 -13.57 -10.71 4.89
C ALA A 115 -13.90 -11.15 3.46
N GLY A 116 -14.23 -12.43 3.31
CA GLY A 116 -14.57 -13.02 2.02
C GLY A 116 -13.34 -13.41 1.22
N ASP A 117 -13.47 -13.38 -0.11
CA ASP A 117 -12.42 -13.77 -1.05
C ASP A 117 -11.44 -12.60 -1.30
N PRO A 118 -10.16 -12.74 -0.89
CA PRO A 118 -9.13 -11.72 -1.13
C PRO A 118 -8.89 -11.43 -2.61
N GLU A 119 -9.01 -12.43 -3.49
CA GLU A 119 -8.73 -12.29 -4.92
C GLU A 119 -9.81 -11.44 -5.60
N ALA A 120 -11.08 -11.79 -5.41
CA ALA A 120 -12.21 -11.00 -5.91
C ALA A 120 -12.22 -9.57 -5.35
N SER A 121 -11.78 -9.40 -4.10
CA SER A 121 -11.65 -8.09 -3.46
C SER A 121 -10.52 -7.27 -4.09
N ALA A 122 -9.34 -7.86 -4.27
CA ALA A 122 -8.19 -7.18 -4.87
C ALA A 122 -8.47 -6.75 -6.32
N GLN A 123 -9.07 -7.61 -7.14
CA GLN A 123 -9.44 -7.29 -8.53
C GLN A 123 -10.38 -6.08 -8.61
N ARG A 124 -11.36 -6.00 -7.71
CA ARG A 124 -12.33 -4.91 -7.66
C ARG A 124 -11.72 -3.61 -7.14
N CYS A 125 -11.05 -3.68 -5.99
CA CYS A 125 -10.63 -2.49 -5.25
C CYS A 125 -9.35 -1.87 -5.81
N LEU A 126 -8.45 -2.67 -6.40
CA LEU A 126 -7.19 -2.17 -6.97
C LEU A 126 -7.32 -1.66 -8.42
N ALA A 127 -8.53 -1.67 -8.99
CA ALA A 127 -8.81 -1.15 -10.33
C ALA A 127 -8.46 0.34 -10.49
N THR A 128 -8.53 1.14 -9.41
CA THR A 128 -8.13 2.55 -9.40
C THR A 128 -6.61 2.75 -9.47
N ARG A 129 -5.84 1.67 -9.25
CA ARG A 129 -4.38 1.65 -9.18
C ARG A 129 -3.79 2.56 -8.10
N GLY A 130 -4.56 2.88 -7.07
CA GLY A 130 -4.09 3.56 -5.87
C GLY A 130 -3.07 2.72 -5.11
N ASN A 131 -2.15 3.37 -4.41
CA ASN A 131 -1.15 2.72 -3.57
C ASN A 131 -1.59 2.57 -2.10
N ALA A 132 -2.88 2.76 -1.82
CA ALA A 132 -3.48 2.53 -0.52
C ALA A 132 -4.91 2.00 -0.67
N TRP A 133 -5.30 1.10 0.23
CA TRP A 133 -6.61 0.48 0.29
C TRP A 133 -7.04 0.33 1.74
N VAL A 134 -8.20 0.88 2.09
CA VAL A 134 -8.78 0.80 3.42
C VAL A 134 -9.88 -0.26 3.45
N CYS A 135 -9.79 -1.17 4.43
CA CYS A 135 -10.70 -2.28 4.69
C CYS A 135 -11.10 -2.25 6.16
N GLY A 136 -12.19 -1.56 6.51
CA GLY A 136 -12.54 -1.27 7.90
C GLY A 136 -11.40 -0.52 8.59
N HIS A 137 -10.87 -1.07 9.69
CA HIS A 137 -9.72 -0.50 10.41
C HIS A 137 -8.36 -1.07 9.96
N THR A 138 -8.32 -1.81 8.86
CA THR A 138 -7.06 -2.30 8.30
C THR A 138 -6.76 -1.58 6.99
N VAL A 139 -5.50 -1.22 6.80
CA VAL A 139 -5.00 -0.55 5.61
C VAL A 139 -3.97 -1.43 4.93
N LEU A 140 -4.09 -1.58 3.61
CA LEU A 140 -3.02 -2.07 2.77
C LEU A 140 -2.35 -0.88 2.07
N VAL A 141 -1.04 -0.76 2.22
CA VAL A 141 -0.21 0.22 1.53
C VAL A 141 0.71 -0.52 0.56
N PHE A 142 0.88 0.03 -0.63
CA PHE A 142 1.62 -0.59 -1.72
C PHE A 142 2.82 0.26 -2.12
N GLY A 143 3.93 -0.38 -2.44
CA GLY A 143 5.11 0.25 -3.03
C GLY A 143 5.67 -0.60 -4.17
N SER A 144 6.29 0.04 -5.16
CA SER A 144 7.08 -0.67 -6.18
C SER A 144 8.39 -1.23 -5.63
N THR A 145 8.86 -0.66 -4.52
CA THR A 145 10.02 -1.09 -3.73
C THR A 145 9.70 -0.94 -2.24
N ALA A 146 10.51 -1.55 -1.36
CA ALA A 146 10.36 -1.40 0.09
C ALA A 146 10.48 0.07 0.54
N GLN A 147 11.41 0.85 -0.02
CA GLN A 147 11.50 2.28 0.28
C GLN A 147 10.26 3.04 -0.16
N ARG A 148 9.70 2.72 -1.33
CA ARG A 148 8.48 3.37 -1.83
C ARG A 148 7.27 3.02 -0.97
N LEU A 149 7.20 1.79 -0.47
CA LEU A 149 6.20 1.37 0.50
C LEU A 149 6.28 2.25 1.77
N VAL A 150 7.48 2.39 2.34
CA VAL A 150 7.69 3.20 3.54
C VAL A 150 7.27 4.65 3.32
N LEU A 151 7.70 5.27 2.21
CA LEU A 151 7.28 6.62 1.84
C LEU A 151 5.76 6.73 1.74
N ASN A 152 5.12 5.77 1.06
CA ASN A 152 3.67 5.78 0.87
C ASN A 152 2.92 5.61 2.20
N ALA A 153 3.41 4.80 3.13
CA ALA A 153 2.78 4.62 4.44
C ALA A 153 2.89 5.89 5.30
N GLU A 154 4.07 6.53 5.31
CA GLU A 154 4.31 7.80 6.00
C GLU A 154 3.40 8.91 5.43
N LEU A 155 3.31 9.00 4.11
CA LEU A 155 2.49 9.97 3.43
C LEU A 155 0.99 9.72 3.67
N LEU A 156 0.57 8.45 3.63
CA LEU A 156 -0.82 8.08 3.92
C LEU A 156 -1.21 8.54 5.32
N GLU A 157 -0.41 8.22 6.33
CA GLU A 157 -0.71 8.61 7.71
C GLU A 157 -0.80 10.12 7.87
N LYS A 158 0.13 10.87 7.24
CA LYS A 158 0.12 12.35 7.27
C LYS A 158 -1.14 12.92 6.63
N CYS A 159 -1.54 12.41 5.46
CA CYS A 159 -2.73 12.87 4.75
C CYS A 159 -4.01 12.45 5.48
N ALA A 160 -4.07 11.22 5.98
CA ALA A 160 -5.18 10.71 6.78
C ALA A 160 -5.38 11.54 8.04
N LYS A 161 -4.30 11.90 8.75
CA LYS A 161 -4.37 12.77 9.92
C LYS A 161 -5.04 14.10 9.61
N ALA A 162 -4.57 14.79 8.58
CA ALA A 162 -5.15 16.08 8.20
C ALA A 162 -6.62 15.94 7.77
N TYR A 163 -6.94 14.91 6.97
CA TYR A 163 -8.28 14.68 6.47
C TYR A 163 -9.28 14.29 7.58
N VAL A 164 -8.91 13.36 8.47
CA VAL A 164 -9.75 12.91 9.58
C VAL A 164 -10.03 14.07 10.53
N LEU A 165 -9.00 14.84 10.91
CA LEU A 165 -9.18 16.00 11.79
C LEU A 165 -10.05 17.07 11.14
N ALA A 166 -9.86 17.36 9.85
CA ALA A 166 -10.70 18.31 9.12
C ALA A 166 -12.15 17.82 9.02
N THR A 167 -12.35 16.54 8.69
CA THR A 167 -13.68 15.93 8.55
C THR A 167 -14.44 15.96 9.87
N ALA A 168 -13.75 15.71 10.98
CA ALA A 168 -14.32 15.76 12.32
C ALA A 168 -14.85 17.16 12.72
N THR A 169 -14.43 18.24 12.04
CA THR A 169 -14.97 19.59 12.28
C THR A 169 -16.35 19.81 11.63
N GLY A 170 -16.75 18.95 10.69
CA GLY A 170 -17.95 19.13 9.87
C GLY A 170 -17.83 20.21 8.79
N ALA A 171 -16.69 20.88 8.68
CA ALA A 171 -16.45 21.88 7.64
C ALA A 171 -16.27 21.23 6.26
N PRO A 172 -16.67 21.92 5.16
CA PRO A 172 -16.44 21.42 3.81
C PRO A 172 -14.94 21.33 3.51
N ILE A 173 -14.52 20.20 2.93
CA ILE A 173 -13.14 19.95 2.51
C ILE A 173 -13.04 20.11 0.99
N HIS A 174 -12.15 20.98 0.54
CA HIS A 174 -11.86 21.14 -0.88
C HIS A 174 -10.78 20.15 -1.33
N THR A 175 -11.07 19.45 -2.43
CA THR A 175 -10.11 18.55 -3.07
C THR A 175 -9.29 19.29 -4.12
N LEU A 176 -8.17 18.69 -4.52
CA LEU A 176 -7.35 19.24 -5.59
C LEU A 176 -8.14 19.37 -6.90
N PRO A 177 -7.86 20.42 -7.69
CA PRO A 177 -8.39 20.54 -9.04
C PRO A 177 -8.06 19.31 -9.89
N TRP A 178 -9.02 18.87 -10.70
CA TRP A 178 -8.90 17.63 -11.49
C TRP A 178 -7.64 17.57 -12.36
N TRP A 179 -7.15 18.71 -12.86
CA TRP A 179 -5.97 18.78 -13.72
C TRP A 179 -4.66 18.54 -12.94
N VAL A 180 -4.58 18.96 -11.68
CA VAL A 180 -3.47 18.65 -10.78
C VAL A 180 -3.41 17.14 -10.57
N CYS A 181 -4.55 16.54 -10.22
CA CYS A 181 -4.69 15.09 -10.05
C CYS A 181 -4.32 14.33 -11.33
N ARG A 182 -4.75 14.82 -12.51
CA ARG A 182 -4.40 14.21 -13.80
C ARG A 182 -2.88 14.19 -14.03
N ILE A 183 -2.19 15.28 -13.79
CA ILE A 183 -0.73 15.38 -13.98
C ILE A 183 0.00 14.48 -12.97
N ALA A 184 -0.36 14.58 -11.68
CA ALA A 184 0.27 13.81 -10.61
C ALA A 184 0.06 12.30 -10.78
N ASN A 185 -1.19 11.85 -11.00
CA ASN A 185 -1.54 10.45 -11.25
C ASN A 185 -0.91 9.95 -12.56
N GLY A 186 -0.74 10.82 -13.56
CA GLY A 186 -0.05 10.50 -14.81
C GLY A 186 1.42 10.14 -14.60
N ARG A 187 2.12 10.85 -13.70
CA ARG A 187 3.50 10.50 -13.30
C ARG A 187 3.53 9.18 -12.53
N LEU A 188 2.61 8.98 -11.59
CA LEU A 188 2.49 7.72 -10.85
C LEU A 188 2.30 6.53 -11.80
N LYS A 189 1.40 6.64 -12.78
CA LYS A 189 1.14 5.59 -13.77
C LYS A 189 2.38 5.22 -14.60
N LYS A 190 3.26 6.19 -14.89
CA LYS A 190 4.54 5.93 -15.58
C LYS A 190 5.49 5.12 -14.69
N ASP A 191 5.60 5.47 -13.41
CA ASP A 191 6.45 4.75 -12.46
C ASP A 191 5.95 3.32 -12.27
N GLN A 192 4.65 3.13 -12.07
CA GLN A 192 4.02 1.81 -11.93
C GLN A 192 4.26 0.95 -13.17
N ARG A 193 4.11 1.52 -14.38
CA ARG A 193 4.39 0.76 -15.61
C ARG A 193 5.84 0.30 -15.69
N ARG A 194 6.80 1.21 -15.40
CA ARG A 194 8.24 0.87 -15.37
C ARG A 194 8.54 -0.22 -14.34
N ALA A 195 7.95 -0.14 -13.15
CA ALA A 195 8.10 -1.17 -12.12
C ALA A 195 7.55 -2.53 -12.59
N GLY A 196 6.37 -2.55 -13.20
CA GLY A 196 5.78 -3.77 -13.78
C GLY A 196 6.66 -4.38 -14.89
N GLU A 197 7.22 -3.56 -15.78
CA GLU A 197 8.15 -3.99 -16.83
C GLU A 197 9.40 -4.64 -16.23
N ARG A 198 9.94 -4.09 -15.14
CA ARG A 198 11.11 -4.65 -14.42
C ARG A 198 10.79 -5.99 -13.77
N PHE A 199 9.64 -6.10 -13.09
CA PHE A 199 9.22 -7.38 -12.50
C PHE A 199 8.97 -8.45 -13.56
N ALA A 200 8.43 -8.08 -14.72
CA ALA A 200 8.25 -9.01 -15.85
C ALA A 200 9.60 -9.55 -16.38
N GLN A 201 10.69 -8.77 -16.24
CA GLN A 201 12.05 -9.19 -16.56
C GLN A 201 12.73 -9.97 -15.42
N GLY A 202 12.04 -10.20 -14.30
CA GLY A 202 12.61 -10.82 -13.10
C GLY A 202 13.60 -9.93 -12.36
N LEU A 203 13.50 -8.61 -12.53
CA LEU A 203 14.41 -7.62 -11.94
C LEU A 203 13.70 -6.74 -10.92
N LEU A 204 14.45 -6.24 -9.95
CA LEU A 204 13.95 -5.19 -9.06
C LEU A 204 13.78 -3.87 -9.84
N PRO A 205 12.70 -3.13 -9.59
CA PRO A 205 12.58 -1.74 -10.02
C PRO A 205 13.72 -0.89 -9.43
N GLU A 206 14.18 0.09 -10.20
CA GLU A 206 15.15 1.05 -9.72
C GLU A 206 14.53 1.94 -8.63
N GLU A 207 15.27 2.14 -7.55
CA GLU A 207 14.93 3.14 -6.55
C GLU A 207 15.28 4.51 -7.10
N VAL A 208 14.26 5.31 -7.42
CA VAL A 208 14.47 6.71 -7.77
C VAL A 208 14.81 7.46 -6.49
N LYS A 209 16.11 7.66 -6.23
CA LYS A 209 16.60 8.57 -5.19
C LYS A 209 16.30 9.99 -5.62
N GLY A 210 15.13 10.49 -5.29
CA GLY A 210 14.74 11.87 -5.59
C GLY A 210 13.37 12.21 -5.06
N TYR A 211 13.35 12.80 -3.86
CA TYR A 211 12.93 14.18 -3.61
C TYR A 211 13.81 14.77 -2.52
#